data_AF-A0A1B0A618-F1
#
_entry.id   AF-A0A1B0A618-F1
#
_cell.length_a   1.000
_cell.length_b   1.000
_cell.length_c   1.000
_cell.angle_alpha   90.00
_cell.angle_beta   90.00
_cell.angle_gamma   90.00
#
_symmetry.space_group_name_H-M   'P 1'
#
loop_
_entity.id
_entity.type
_entity.pdbx_description
1 polymer ?
#
loop_
_entity_poly.entity_id
_entity_poly.type
_entity_poly.pdbx_seq_one_letter_code
_entity_poly.pdbx_strand_id
1 'polypeptide(L)'
;MQENQIEKCSKISFDTDCALEDKHRCLEELAVYLKTALKAKEDTLSECQERNRFFSQSIARLQQECHAKDALVIELQNEIDKFRQIVKPLTQVFWQQHESQLSYKHRRVKRQGCSAEPLINLQEAEVRLLRTPKSLKSRDLIKSAILDNDFMKNLDIAQIQEIVDCMYPVKYAAKSLIIKEGDVGSIVYVMEVERLK
;
A
#
# COMPACT_ATOMS: atom_id res chain seq x y z
N MET A 1 35.61 24.84 30.07
CA MET A 1 36.11 26.24 29.96
C MET A 1 35.61 27.17 31.08
N GLN A 2 34.66 26.77 31.95
CA GLN A 2 34.13 27.62 33.03
C GLN A 2 34.95 27.57 34.34
N GLU A 3 35.71 26.49 34.60
CA GLU A 3 36.48 26.32 35.84
C GLU A 3 37.71 27.25 35.93
N ASN A 4 38.30 27.63 34.79
CA ASN A 4 39.52 28.45 34.73
C ASN A 4 39.32 29.94 35.06
N GLN A 5 38.07 30.41 35.19
CA GLN A 5 37.77 31.83 35.43
C GLN A 5 37.39 32.13 36.89
N ILE A 6 36.91 31.12 37.63
CA ILE A 6 36.68 31.22 39.08
C ILE A 6 38.04 31.28 39.80
N GLU A 7 39.03 30.51 39.36
CA GLU A 7 40.39 30.55 39.90
C GLU A 7 41.09 31.91 39.71
N LYS A 8 40.70 32.68 38.69
CA LYS A 8 41.25 34.02 38.44
C LYS A 8 40.73 35.06 39.44
N CYS A 9 39.51 34.90 39.94
CA CYS A 9 38.96 35.72 41.03
C CYS A 9 39.54 35.33 42.40
N SER A 10 39.96 34.07 42.59
CA SER A 10 40.53 33.58 43.86
C SER A 10 42.00 33.95 44.07
N LYS A 11 42.70 34.50 43.06
CA LYS A 11 44.15 34.79 43.10
C LYS A 11 44.50 36.27 43.31
N ILE A 12 43.55 37.09 43.76
CA ILE A 12 43.84 38.46 44.19
C ILE A 12 44.22 38.36 45.68
N SER A 13 45.52 38.25 45.96
CA SER A 13 46.03 38.31 47.33
C SER A 13 45.69 39.67 47.93
N PHE A 14 45.04 39.66 49.10
CA PHE A 14 44.99 40.83 49.97
C PHE A 14 46.28 40.87 50.77
N ASP A 15 47.38 41.26 50.13
CA ASP A 15 48.55 41.75 50.85
C ASP A 15 48.29 43.20 51.28
N THR A 16 48.45 43.47 52.57
CA THR A 16 47.89 44.65 53.27
C THR A 16 48.58 45.98 52.99
N ASP A 17 49.41 46.12 51.96
CA ASP A 17 50.11 47.38 51.61
C ASP A 17 50.08 47.71 50.10
N CYS A 18 48.88 47.70 49.50
CA CYS A 18 48.67 48.09 48.10
C CYS A 18 47.93 49.45 48.02
N ALA A 19 48.48 50.39 47.26
CA ALA A 19 47.98 51.76 47.13
C ALA A 19 46.51 51.77 46.66
N LEU A 20 45.71 52.73 47.15
CA LEU A 20 44.28 52.89 46.84
C LEU A 20 44.00 52.85 45.32
N GLU A 21 44.94 53.36 44.52
CA GLU A 21 44.88 53.40 43.06
C GLU A 21 44.91 52.01 42.40
N ASP A 22 45.66 51.06 42.94
CA ASP A 22 45.73 49.69 42.41
C ASP A 22 44.45 48.90 42.70
N LYS A 23 43.86 49.13 43.88
CA LYS A 23 42.53 48.60 44.21
C LYS A 23 41.45 49.18 43.30
N HIS A 24 41.54 50.47 42.98
CA HIS A 24 40.63 51.14 42.06
C HIS A 24 40.73 50.55 40.64
N ARG A 25 41.95 50.37 40.13
CA ARG A 25 42.23 49.76 38.83
C ARG A 25 41.68 48.32 38.74
N CYS A 26 41.87 47.52 39.79
CA CYS A 26 41.35 46.16 39.86
C CYS A 26 39.80 46.12 39.86
N LEU A 27 39.16 47.05 40.57
CA LEU A 27 37.70 47.20 40.54
C LEU A 27 37.18 47.61 39.15
N GLU A 28 37.91 48.48 38.44
CA GLU A 28 37.58 48.86 37.07
C GLU A 28 37.69 47.68 36.10
N GLU A 29 38.77 46.90 36.18
CA GLU A 29 38.96 45.69 35.37
C GLU A 29 37.86 44.64 35.65
N LEU A 30 37.51 44.43 36.92
CA LEU A 30 36.42 43.54 37.32
C LEU A 30 35.08 44.04 36.79
N ALA A 31 34.81 45.34 36.84
CA ALA A 31 33.59 45.93 36.31
C ALA A 31 33.49 45.77 34.78
N VAL A 32 34.60 45.92 34.05
CA VAL A 32 34.65 45.68 32.60
C VAL A 32 34.42 44.20 32.28
N TYR A 33 35.03 43.31 33.04
CA TYR A 33 34.84 41.87 32.89
C TYR A 33 33.38 41.46 33.14
N LEU A 34 32.76 41.93 34.23
CA LEU A 34 31.36 41.63 34.53
C LEU A 34 30.42 42.18 33.46
N LYS A 35 30.69 43.37 32.91
CA LYS A 35 29.92 43.94 31.80
C LYS A 35 30.02 43.10 30.53
N THR A 36 31.22 42.64 30.17
CA THR A 36 31.41 41.80 28.97
C THR A 36 30.80 40.41 29.16
N ALA A 37 30.91 39.83 30.35
CA ALA A 37 30.27 38.56 30.70
C ALA A 37 28.74 38.65 30.68
N LEU A 38 28.15 39.73 31.20
CA LEU A 38 26.70 39.99 31.13
C LEU A 38 26.24 40.11 29.68
N LYS A 39 26.94 40.92 28.87
CA LYS A 39 26.61 41.08 27.45
C LYS A 39 26.68 39.76 26.68
N ALA A 40 27.72 38.96 26.89
CA ALA A 40 27.83 37.64 26.28
C ALA A 40 26.69 36.70 26.71
N LYS A 41 26.23 36.79 27.96
CA LYS A 41 25.08 36.02 28.43
C LYS A 41 23.78 36.49 27.80
N GLU A 42 23.56 37.80 27.66
CA GLU A 42 22.42 38.37 26.95
C GLU A 42 22.38 37.94 25.48
N ASP A 43 23.52 37.95 24.79
CA ASP A 43 23.63 37.50 23.39
C ASP A 43 23.26 36.00 23.27
N THR A 44 23.79 35.13 24.14
CA THR A 44 23.43 33.70 24.14
C THR A 44 21.96 33.45 24.49
N LEU A 45 21.37 34.29 25.35
CA LEU A 45 19.96 34.22 25.69
C LEU A 45 19.10 34.59 24.48
N SER A 46 19.47 35.66 23.77
CA SER A 46 18.81 36.11 22.54
C SER A 46 18.82 35.03 21.46
N GLU A 47 19.98 34.43 21.19
CA GLU A 47 20.12 33.33 20.23
C GLU A 47 19.26 32.11 20.62
N CYS A 48 19.23 31.77 21.91
CA CYS A 48 18.40 30.68 22.42
C CYS A 48 16.89 30.99 22.28
N GLN A 49 16.49 32.24 22.48
CA GLN A 49 15.10 32.70 22.29
C GLN A 49 14.69 32.62 20.81
N GLU A 50 15.54 33.05 19.88
CA GLU A 50 15.26 32.95 18.44
C GLU A 50 15.10 31.50 17.99
N ARG A 51 15.96 30.61 18.46
CA ARG A 51 15.87 29.17 18.18
C ARG A 51 14.61 28.54 18.76
N ASN A 52 14.23 28.90 19.99
CA ASN A 52 12.95 28.48 20.58
C ASN A 52 11.76 29.00 19.75
N ARG A 53 11.83 30.23 19.25
CA ARG A 53 10.79 30.81 18.38
C ARG A 53 10.66 30.02 17.07
N PHE A 54 11.78 29.65 16.45
CA PHE A 54 11.79 28.83 15.24
C PHE A 54 11.18 27.45 15.47
N PHE A 55 11.55 26.77 16.55
CA PHE A 55 10.97 25.47 16.88
C PHE A 55 9.48 25.58 17.21
N SER A 56 9.07 26.60 17.95
CA SER A 56 7.64 26.85 18.26
C SER A 56 6.82 27.05 16.99
N GLN A 57 7.32 27.82 16.02
CA GLN A 57 6.68 27.99 14.71
C GLN A 57 6.61 26.68 13.91
N SER A 58 7.71 25.91 13.90
CA SER A 58 7.75 24.61 13.21
C SER A 58 6.77 23.60 13.80
N ILE A 59 6.70 23.53 15.14
CA ILE A 59 5.76 22.69 15.87
C ILE A 59 4.33 23.10 15.53
N ALA A 60 4.00 24.39 15.56
CA ALA A 60 2.66 24.88 15.24
C ALA A 60 2.22 24.48 13.82
N ARG A 61 3.12 24.59 12.84
CA ARG A 61 2.85 24.16 11.46
C ARG A 61 2.59 22.65 11.37
N LEU A 62 3.45 21.84 11.98
CA LEU A 62 3.30 20.38 11.96
C LEU A 62 2.01 19.94 12.67
N GLN A 63 1.66 20.58 13.78
CA GLN A 63 0.39 20.36 14.48
C GLN A 63 -0.81 20.67 13.60
N GLN A 64 -0.79 21.79 12.87
CA GLN A 64 -1.86 22.12 11.92
C GLN A 64 -2.01 21.06 10.82
N GLU A 65 -0.90 20.54 10.31
CA GLU A 65 -0.92 19.47 9.29
C GLU A 65 -1.45 18.15 9.85
N CYS A 66 -1.08 17.78 11.08
CA CYS A 66 -1.65 16.64 11.79
C CYS A 66 -3.16 16.81 11.98
N HIS A 67 -3.62 17.96 12.49
CA HIS A 67 -5.04 18.25 12.67
C HIS A 67 -5.83 18.16 11.35
N ALA A 68 -5.26 18.64 10.24
CA ALA A 68 -5.89 18.52 8.92
C ALA A 68 -6.00 17.05 8.47
N LYS A 69 -4.95 16.25 8.70
CA LYS A 69 -4.97 14.81 8.40
C LYS A 69 -5.97 14.04 9.27
N ASP A 70 -6.04 14.35 10.56
CA ASP A 70 -6.99 13.73 11.48
C ASP A 70 -8.45 14.05 11.09
N ALA A 71 -8.72 15.29 10.66
CA ALA A 71 -10.02 15.67 10.12
C ALA A 71 -10.39 14.86 8.87
N LEU A 72 -9.44 14.66 7.95
CA LEU A 72 -9.65 13.83 6.75
C LEU A 72 -9.90 12.36 7.11
N VAL A 73 -9.19 11.82 8.11
CA VAL A 73 -9.42 10.45 8.59
C VAL A 73 -10.84 10.30 9.12
N ILE A 74 -11.35 11.27 9.89
CA ILE A 74 -12.72 11.27 10.40
C ILE A 74 -13.73 11.33 9.24
N GLU A 75 -13.49 12.18 8.24
CA GLU A 75 -14.36 12.31 7.07
C GLU A 75 -14.46 10.99 6.27
N LEU A 76 -13.32 10.38 5.96
CA LEU A 76 -13.28 9.10 5.26
C LEU A 76 -13.90 7.97 6.09
N GLN A 77 -13.69 7.97 7.41
CA GLN A 77 -14.34 7.00 8.30
C GLN A 77 -15.87 7.18 8.28
N ASN A 78 -16.36 8.42 8.29
CA ASN A 78 -17.78 8.72 8.16
C ASN A 78 -18.34 8.26 6.81
N GLU A 79 -17.59 8.40 5.71
CA GLU A 79 -17.99 7.85 4.40
C GLU A 79 -18.09 6.33 4.44
N ILE A 80 -17.08 5.64 4.97
CA ILE A 80 -17.09 4.19 5.16
C ILE A 80 -18.30 3.76 5.99
N ASP A 81 -18.61 4.49 7.05
CA ASP A 81 -19.74 4.19 7.92
C ASP A 81 -21.09 4.41 7.24
N LYS A 82 -21.24 5.42 6.37
CA LYS A 82 -22.42 5.56 5.49
C LYS A 82 -22.59 4.32 4.60
N PHE A 83 -21.51 3.84 3.97
CA PHE A 83 -21.57 2.62 3.16
C PHE A 83 -21.92 1.38 4.01
N ARG A 84 -21.31 1.24 5.21
CA ARG A 84 -21.66 0.15 6.13
C ARG A 84 -23.11 0.20 6.59
N GLN A 85 -23.67 1.39 6.83
CA GLN A 85 -25.07 1.56 7.21
C GLN A 85 -26.04 1.15 6.11
N ILE A 86 -25.66 1.23 4.83
CA ILE A 86 -26.48 0.75 3.72
C ILE A 86 -26.28 -0.76 3.53
N VAL A 87 -25.03 -1.24 3.62
CA VAL A 87 -24.68 -2.65 3.38
C VAL A 87 -25.12 -3.57 4.52
N LYS A 88 -25.07 -3.13 5.80
CA LYS A 88 -25.45 -3.94 6.97
C LYS A 88 -26.94 -4.33 6.96
N PRO A 89 -27.91 -3.42 6.75
CA PRO A 89 -29.31 -3.79 6.58
C PRO A 89 -29.54 -4.62 5.33
N LEU A 90 -28.90 -4.28 4.19
CA LEU A 90 -29.03 -5.08 2.96
C LEU A 90 -28.59 -6.53 3.17
N THR A 91 -27.47 -6.74 3.87
CA THR A 91 -27.02 -8.08 4.26
C THR A 91 -27.92 -8.69 5.33
N GLN A 92 -28.32 -7.96 6.37
CA GLN A 92 -29.15 -8.48 7.46
C GLN A 92 -30.57 -8.87 7.02
N VAL A 93 -31.20 -8.13 6.10
CA VAL A 93 -32.49 -8.48 5.49
C VAL A 93 -32.33 -9.70 4.58
N PHE A 94 -31.24 -9.80 3.82
CA PHE A 94 -30.88 -11.01 3.06
C PHE A 94 -30.73 -12.23 3.97
N TRP A 95 -30.17 -12.06 5.17
CA TRP A 95 -29.99 -13.15 6.14
C TRP A 95 -31.29 -13.50 6.89
N GLN A 96 -32.12 -12.52 7.25
CA GLN A 96 -33.40 -12.74 7.96
C GLN A 96 -34.47 -13.41 7.08
N GLN A 97 -34.51 -13.13 5.77
CA GLN A 97 -35.43 -13.82 4.85
C GLN A 97 -35.05 -15.29 4.60
N HIS A 98 -33.78 -15.68 4.85
CA HIS A 98 -33.30 -17.06 4.65
C HIS A 98 -33.31 -17.92 5.92
N GLU A 99 -33.58 -17.37 7.10
CA GLU A 99 -33.54 -18.12 8.37
C GLU A 99 -34.76 -19.04 8.59
N SER A 100 -35.89 -18.80 7.92
CA SER A 100 -37.09 -19.63 8.05
C SER A 100 -37.10 -20.89 7.15
N GLN A 101 -36.05 -21.17 6.38
CA GLN A 101 -36.02 -22.35 5.50
C GLN A 101 -34.79 -23.27 5.55
N LEU A 102 -33.73 -23.01 6.33
CA LEU A 102 -32.52 -23.84 6.26
C LEU A 102 -31.99 -24.31 7.62
N SER A 103 -32.72 -25.24 8.23
CA SER A 103 -32.26 -26.13 9.32
C SER A 103 -31.28 -27.22 8.85
N TYR A 104 -30.37 -26.90 7.93
CA TYR A 104 -29.25 -27.78 7.59
C TYR A 104 -27.96 -27.02 7.84
N LYS A 105 -27.16 -27.55 8.78
CA LYS A 105 -25.81 -27.10 9.14
C LYS A 105 -24.91 -27.07 7.90
N HIS A 106 -25.00 -26.03 7.09
CA HIS A 106 -23.97 -25.74 6.10
C HIS A 106 -22.78 -25.12 6.83
N ARG A 107 -21.80 -25.98 7.16
CA ARG A 107 -20.45 -25.55 7.53
C ARG A 107 -20.02 -24.47 6.53
N ARG A 108 -19.81 -23.22 6.99
CA ARG A 108 -19.34 -22.13 6.12
C ARG A 108 -18.10 -22.62 5.36
N VAL A 109 -18.24 -22.86 4.07
CA VAL A 109 -17.14 -23.27 3.19
C VAL A 109 -16.20 -22.08 3.10
N LYS A 110 -14.94 -22.26 3.53
CA LYS A 110 -13.90 -21.23 3.36
C LYS A 110 -13.74 -20.98 1.87
N ARG A 111 -13.98 -19.75 1.42
CA ARG A 111 -13.76 -19.34 0.03
C ARG A 111 -12.27 -19.03 -0.14
N GLN A 112 -11.55 -19.88 -0.86
CA GLN A 112 -10.18 -19.58 -1.29
C GLN A 112 -10.27 -18.79 -2.61
N GLY A 113 -9.46 -17.75 -2.74
CA GLY A 113 -9.33 -17.03 -4.00
C GLY A 113 -8.41 -17.80 -4.95
N CYS A 114 -8.72 -17.74 -6.25
CA CYS A 114 -7.86 -18.24 -7.31
C CYS A 114 -7.27 -17.04 -8.06
N SER A 115 -5.98 -17.09 -8.39
CA SER A 115 -5.31 -16.09 -9.22
C SER A 115 -4.77 -16.74 -10.49
N ALA A 116 -4.89 -16.04 -11.62
CA ALA A 116 -4.23 -16.42 -12.85
C ALA A 116 -2.83 -15.81 -12.91
N GLU A 117 -2.01 -16.31 -13.83
CA GLU A 117 -0.70 -15.75 -14.16
C GLU A 117 -0.83 -14.37 -14.86
N PRO A 118 0.07 -13.41 -14.57
CA PRO A 118 0.03 -12.10 -15.21
C PRO A 118 0.44 -12.17 -16.69
N LEU A 119 -0.28 -11.44 -17.54
CA LEU A 119 0.05 -11.27 -18.97
C LEU A 119 1.20 -10.25 -19.13
N ILE A 120 2.45 -10.65 -18.90
CA ILE A 120 3.59 -9.72 -18.87
C ILE A 120 4.10 -9.37 -20.30
N ASN A 121 3.95 -10.27 -21.28
CA ASN A 121 4.47 -10.10 -22.65
C ASN A 121 3.44 -10.42 -23.76
N LEU A 122 2.42 -9.57 -23.98
CA LEU A 122 1.44 -9.79 -25.07
C LEU A 122 2.10 -9.86 -26.46
N GLN A 123 3.19 -9.12 -26.70
CA GLN A 123 3.88 -9.08 -28.00
C GLN A 123 4.56 -10.40 -28.39
N GLU A 124 4.96 -11.24 -27.43
CA GLU A 124 5.48 -12.58 -27.73
C GLU A 124 4.37 -13.61 -27.95
N ALA A 125 3.17 -13.37 -27.40
CA ALA A 125 2.03 -14.29 -27.52
C ALA A 125 1.41 -14.29 -28.92
N GLU A 126 1.38 -13.13 -29.59
CA GLU A 126 0.84 -12.96 -30.94
C GLU A 126 1.65 -13.75 -32.00
N VAL A 127 2.94 -13.99 -31.72
CA VAL A 127 3.87 -14.71 -32.61
C VAL A 127 3.66 -16.24 -32.59
N ARG A 128 2.86 -16.79 -31.66
CA ARG A 128 2.74 -18.25 -31.43
C ARG A 128 1.39 -18.88 -31.78
N LEU A 129 0.43 -18.11 -32.31
CA LEU A 129 -0.89 -18.66 -32.66
C LEU A 129 -0.80 -19.56 -33.91
N LEU A 130 -0.53 -20.85 -33.68
CA LEU A 130 -0.45 -21.87 -34.71
C LEU A 130 -1.85 -22.21 -35.25
N ARG A 131 -2.13 -21.74 -36.47
CA ARG A 131 -3.38 -22.08 -37.15
C ARG A 131 -3.32 -23.49 -37.72
N THR A 132 -4.28 -24.32 -37.35
CA THR A 132 -4.41 -25.68 -37.86
C THR A 132 -5.59 -25.77 -38.84
N PRO A 133 -5.39 -26.23 -40.08
CA PRO A 133 -6.47 -26.39 -41.05
C PRO A 133 -7.50 -27.43 -40.57
N LYS A 134 -8.80 -27.15 -40.76
CA LYS A 134 -9.92 -27.97 -40.30
C LYS A 134 -11.01 -28.05 -41.36
N SER A 135 -11.79 -29.13 -41.32
CA SER A 135 -12.99 -29.26 -42.15
C SER A 135 -14.06 -28.24 -41.76
N LEU A 136 -14.95 -27.87 -42.68
CA LEU A 136 -16.09 -27.00 -42.38
C LEU A 136 -16.94 -27.55 -41.22
N LYS A 137 -17.21 -28.86 -41.25
CA LYS A 137 -17.95 -29.56 -40.20
C LYS A 137 -17.29 -29.40 -38.81
N SER A 138 -15.98 -29.62 -38.71
CA SER A 138 -15.27 -29.49 -37.44
C SER A 138 -15.22 -28.03 -36.97
N ARG A 139 -15.10 -27.06 -37.89
CA ARG A 139 -15.15 -25.63 -37.55
C ARG A 139 -16.52 -25.24 -36.98
N ASP A 140 -17.60 -25.68 -37.61
CA ASP A 140 -18.97 -25.39 -37.16
C ASP A 140 -19.27 -26.04 -35.81
N LEU A 141 -18.77 -27.26 -35.58
CA LEU A 141 -18.90 -27.95 -34.30
C LEU A 141 -18.19 -27.18 -33.18
N ILE A 142 -16.93 -26.77 -33.39
CA ILE A 142 -16.18 -25.99 -32.40
C ILE A 142 -16.85 -24.64 -32.15
N LYS A 143 -17.27 -23.94 -33.21
CA LYS A 143 -17.95 -22.66 -33.11
C LYS A 143 -19.23 -22.76 -32.28
N SER A 144 -20.05 -23.78 -32.54
CA SER A 144 -21.29 -24.02 -31.79
C SER A 144 -20.98 -24.29 -30.32
N ALA A 145 -19.99 -25.14 -30.04
CA ALA A 145 -19.57 -25.44 -28.67
C ALA A 145 -19.08 -24.20 -27.88
N ILE A 146 -18.43 -23.24 -28.55
CA ILE A 146 -18.01 -21.97 -27.93
C ILE A 146 -19.22 -21.07 -27.63
N LEU A 147 -20.18 -20.98 -28.55
CA LEU A 147 -21.38 -20.16 -28.39
C LEU A 147 -22.36 -20.73 -27.36
N ASP A 148 -22.39 -22.05 -27.19
CA ASP A 148 -23.20 -22.72 -26.18
C ASP A 148 -22.61 -22.57 -24.76
N ASN A 149 -21.33 -22.20 -24.63
CA ASN A 149 -20.66 -22.03 -23.35
C ASN A 149 -20.94 -20.66 -22.72
N ASP A 150 -21.47 -20.66 -21.49
CA ASP A 150 -21.82 -19.42 -20.78
C ASP A 150 -20.64 -18.46 -20.55
N PHE A 151 -19.41 -18.97 -20.41
CA PHE A 151 -18.23 -18.14 -20.19
C PHE A 151 -17.66 -17.56 -21.49
N MET A 152 -17.97 -18.16 -22.66
CA MET A 152 -17.35 -17.82 -23.94
C MET A 152 -18.33 -17.25 -24.98
N LYS A 153 -19.65 -17.33 -24.76
CA LYS A 153 -20.69 -16.90 -25.73
C LYS A 153 -20.69 -15.42 -26.09
N ASN A 154 -20.07 -14.57 -25.27
CA ASN A 154 -20.03 -13.11 -25.46
C ASN A 154 -18.74 -12.63 -26.15
N LEU A 155 -17.90 -13.53 -26.66
CA LEU A 155 -16.71 -13.17 -27.45
C LEU A 155 -17.14 -12.62 -28.82
N ASP A 156 -16.35 -11.69 -29.37
CA ASP A 156 -16.60 -11.20 -30.72
C ASP A 156 -16.38 -12.32 -31.75
N ILE A 157 -17.11 -12.28 -32.87
CA ILE A 157 -17.07 -13.29 -33.93
C ILE A 157 -15.64 -13.46 -34.46
N ALA A 158 -14.86 -12.37 -34.54
CA ALA A 158 -13.46 -12.42 -34.92
C ALA A 158 -12.59 -13.22 -33.91
N GLN A 159 -12.80 -13.03 -32.61
CA GLN A 159 -12.09 -13.76 -31.56
C GLN A 159 -12.45 -15.25 -31.55
N ILE A 160 -13.74 -15.56 -31.72
CA ILE A 160 -14.21 -16.94 -31.86
C ILE A 160 -13.53 -17.59 -33.07
N GLN A 161 -13.42 -16.87 -34.18
CA GLN A 161 -12.77 -17.36 -35.39
C GLN A 161 -11.28 -17.66 -35.16
N GLU A 162 -10.56 -16.80 -34.44
CA GLU A 162 -9.16 -17.05 -34.07
C GLU A 162 -9.00 -18.28 -33.18
N ILE A 163 -9.86 -18.44 -32.17
CA ILE A 163 -9.85 -19.61 -31.29
C ILE A 163 -10.08 -20.89 -32.12
N VAL A 164 -11.11 -20.89 -32.98
CA VAL A 164 -11.41 -22.02 -33.88
C VAL A 164 -10.20 -22.34 -34.77
N ASP A 165 -9.48 -21.34 -35.26
CA ASP A 165 -8.30 -21.56 -36.11
C ASP A 165 -7.12 -22.15 -35.34
N CYS A 166 -6.92 -21.77 -34.08
CA CYS A 166 -5.79 -22.19 -33.26
C CYS A 166 -5.98 -23.54 -32.55
N MET A 167 -7.23 -23.99 -32.35
CA MET A 167 -7.46 -25.33 -31.82
C MET A 167 -6.85 -26.41 -32.72
N TYR A 168 -6.47 -27.55 -32.18
CA TYR A 168 -5.86 -28.64 -32.95
C TYR A 168 -6.47 -29.99 -32.57
N PRO A 169 -6.58 -30.95 -33.52
CA PRO A 169 -7.18 -32.24 -33.25
C PRO A 169 -6.27 -33.12 -32.40
N VAL A 170 -6.85 -33.82 -31.43
CA VAL A 170 -6.16 -34.86 -30.64
C VAL A 170 -7.02 -36.11 -30.64
N LYS A 171 -6.44 -37.25 -31.01
CA LYS A 171 -7.13 -38.54 -31.04
C LYS A 171 -6.79 -39.35 -29.80
N TYR A 172 -7.82 -39.88 -29.16
CA TYR A 172 -7.70 -40.76 -28.00
C TYR A 172 -8.28 -42.14 -28.33
N ALA A 173 -7.67 -43.18 -27.79
CA ALA A 173 -8.21 -44.53 -27.91
C ALA A 173 -9.40 -44.71 -26.95
N ALA A 174 -10.20 -45.74 -27.20
CA ALA A 174 -11.26 -46.12 -26.28
C ALA A 174 -10.65 -46.41 -24.88
N LYS A 175 -11.32 -45.92 -23.83
CA LYS A 175 -10.88 -46.04 -22.42
C LYS A 175 -9.58 -45.29 -22.08
N SER A 176 -9.14 -44.33 -22.89
CA SER A 176 -8.04 -43.43 -22.52
C SER A 176 -8.48 -42.41 -21.47
N LEU A 177 -7.61 -42.17 -20.49
CA LEU A 177 -7.75 -41.08 -19.51
C LEU A 177 -7.17 -39.80 -20.11
N ILE A 178 -8.01 -38.77 -20.30
CA ILE A 178 -7.60 -37.47 -20.89
C ILE A 178 -7.19 -36.49 -19.79
N ILE A 179 -7.97 -36.41 -18.73
CA ILE A 179 -7.74 -35.56 -17.55
C ILE A 179 -7.95 -36.37 -16.29
N LYS A 180 -7.17 -36.08 -15.24
CA LYS A 180 -7.25 -36.76 -13.94
C LYS A 180 -7.63 -35.75 -12.86
N GLU A 181 -8.49 -36.18 -11.93
CA GLU A 181 -8.89 -35.36 -10.79
C GLU A 181 -7.68 -35.04 -9.90
N GLY A 182 -7.54 -33.76 -9.53
CA GLY A 182 -6.42 -33.25 -8.73
C GLY A 182 -5.29 -32.62 -9.55
N ASP A 183 -5.28 -32.82 -10.87
CA ASP A 183 -4.26 -32.21 -11.75
C ASP A 183 -4.61 -30.76 -12.10
N VAL A 184 -3.58 -29.96 -12.39
CA VAL A 184 -3.73 -28.56 -12.80
C VAL A 184 -4.31 -28.50 -14.21
N GLY A 185 -5.42 -27.79 -14.40
CA GLY A 185 -6.05 -27.60 -15.71
C GLY A 185 -5.48 -26.39 -16.45
N SER A 186 -4.95 -26.61 -17.66
CA SER A 186 -4.43 -25.56 -18.55
C SER A 186 -4.94 -25.65 -20.00
N ILE A 187 -5.76 -26.66 -20.32
CA ILE A 187 -6.22 -26.95 -21.68
C ILE A 187 -7.74 -27.12 -21.69
N VAL A 188 -8.40 -26.62 -22.74
CA VAL A 188 -9.83 -26.79 -23.00
C VAL A 188 -10.03 -27.73 -24.18
N TYR A 189 -11.01 -28.63 -24.08
CA TYR A 189 -11.31 -29.64 -25.10
C TYR A 189 -12.73 -29.47 -25.66
N VAL A 190 -12.89 -29.81 -26.94
CA VAL A 190 -14.19 -30.00 -27.59
C VAL A 190 -14.24 -31.43 -28.11
N MET A 191 -15.31 -32.15 -27.81
CA MET A 191 -15.46 -33.54 -28.22
C MET A 191 -16.17 -33.64 -29.59
N GLU A 192 -15.47 -34.19 -30.57
CA GLU A 192 -16.06 -34.64 -31.83
C GLU A 192 -16.25 -36.16 -31.77
N VAL A 193 -17.51 -36.60 -31.62
CA VAL A 193 -17.85 -38.03 -31.52
C VAL A 193 -18.18 -38.57 -32.91
N GLU A 194 -17.30 -39.41 -33.45
CA GLU A 194 -17.63 -40.28 -34.58
C GLU A 194 -18.46 -41.46 -34.06
N ARG A 195 -19.79 -41.41 -34.26
CA ARG A 195 -20.62 -42.60 -34.07
C ARG A 195 -20.25 -43.60 -35.16
N LEU A 196 -19.51 -44.63 -34.80
CA LEU A 196 -19.40 -45.85 -35.60
C LEU A 196 -20.83 -46.41 -35.73
N LYS A 197 -21.37 -46.39 -36.95
CA LYS A 197 -22.64 -47.01 -37.29
C LYS A 197 -22.47 -48.52 -37.44
#